data_AF-A0A6A4IJJ6-F1
#
_entry.id   AF-A0A6A4IJJ6-F1
#
_cell.length_a   1.000
_cell.length_b   1.000
_cell.length_c   1.000
_cell.angle_alpha   90.00
_cell.angle_beta   90.00
_cell.angle_gamma   90.00
#
_symmetry.space_group_name_H-M   'P 1'
#
loop_
_entity.id
_entity.type
_entity.pdbx_description
1 polymer ?
#
loop_
_entity_poly.entity_id
_entity_poly.type
_entity_poly.pdbx_seq_one_letter_code
_entity_poly.pdbx_strand_id
1 'polypeptide(L)'
;MIARLLAAHPEGLLPTGLSFTPSTTTYTDYKSDPAYWSHLKEVQNCNQFVEMVGQVGDVVLLHPLMLHSAAKNYLREPRVITNPPVSLKEPFNFARENAEEYSLVERKTLNALGVDRLEYRITTERRRIVPKRVGVQGKILEDEKERLRNHGLEV
;
A
#
# COMPACT_ATOMS: atom_id res chain seq x y z
N MET A 1 -0.66 -14.16 1.99
CA MET A 1 -0.25 -13.56 3.27
C MET A 1 -1.04 -12.28 3.57
N ILE A 2 -0.76 -11.15 2.90
CA ILE A 2 -1.47 -9.88 3.14
C ILE A 2 -2.98 -9.96 2.89
N ALA A 3 -3.43 -10.63 1.83
CA ALA A 3 -4.86 -10.82 1.57
C ALA A 3 -5.60 -11.49 2.74
N ARG A 4 -5.01 -12.55 3.33
CA ARG A 4 -5.60 -13.26 4.49
C ARG A 4 -5.68 -12.36 5.71
N LEU A 5 -4.62 -11.59 5.98
CA LEU A 5 -4.61 -10.61 7.06
C LEU A 5 -5.74 -9.59 6.88
N LEU A 6 -5.84 -8.95 5.70
CA LEU A 6 -6.88 -7.94 5.46
C LEU A 6 -8.31 -8.52 5.50
N ALA A 7 -8.48 -9.76 5.05
CA ALA A 7 -9.77 -10.45 5.14
C ALA A 7 -10.18 -10.74 6.59
N ALA A 8 -9.22 -11.05 7.46
CA ALA A 8 -9.44 -11.31 8.88
C ALA A 8 -9.69 -10.05 9.73
N HIS A 9 -9.39 -8.86 9.18
CA HIS A 9 -9.52 -7.57 9.86
C HIS A 9 -10.50 -6.63 9.12
N PRO A 10 -11.82 -6.93 9.09
CA PRO A 10 -12.82 -6.08 8.45
C PRO A 10 -12.97 -4.70 9.11
N GLU A 11 -12.52 -4.55 10.36
CA GLU A 11 -12.40 -3.27 11.07
C GLU A 11 -11.28 -2.38 10.52
N GLY A 12 -10.41 -2.94 9.67
CA GLY A 12 -9.32 -2.26 9.01
C GLY A 12 -8.03 -2.27 9.82
N LEU A 13 -6.93 -2.02 9.11
CA LEU A 13 -5.60 -1.86 9.69
C LEU A 13 -5.02 -0.50 9.31
N LEU A 14 -4.27 0.10 10.22
CA LEU A 14 -3.53 1.32 10.02
C LEU A 14 -2.12 1.01 9.49
N PRO A 15 -1.66 1.67 8.41
CA PRO A 15 -0.27 1.60 7.97
C PRO A 15 0.62 2.37 8.97
N THR A 16 1.48 1.64 9.68
CA THR A 16 2.35 2.18 10.74
C THR A 16 3.83 2.05 10.38
N GLY A 17 4.22 2.59 9.21
CA GLY A 17 5.57 2.41 8.66
C GLY A 17 5.64 1.16 7.79
N LEU A 18 6.57 0.25 8.08
CA LEU A 18 6.66 -1.06 7.41
C LEU A 18 5.84 -2.14 8.15
N SER A 19 4.66 -1.77 8.62
CA SER A 19 3.77 -2.62 9.40
C SER A 19 2.31 -2.22 9.23
N PHE A 20 1.43 -3.14 9.62
CA PHE A 20 0.03 -2.88 9.86
C PHE A 20 -0.30 -3.02 11.34
N THR A 21 -1.14 -2.12 11.85
CA THR A 21 -1.62 -2.11 13.22
C THR A 21 -3.14 -2.16 13.22
N PRO A 22 -3.80 -2.97 14.06
CA PRO A 22 -5.25 -2.98 14.17
C PRO A 22 -5.80 -1.57 14.43
N SER A 23 -6.83 -1.20 13.67
CA SER A 23 -7.45 0.12 13.77
C SER A 23 -8.15 0.37 15.11
N THR A 24 -8.42 -0.71 15.83
CA THR A 24 -9.14 -0.85 17.11
C THR A 24 -8.22 -1.16 18.28
N THR A 25 -6.89 -1.16 18.08
CA THR A 25 -5.94 -1.48 19.14
C THR A 25 -6.13 -0.59 20.38
N THR A 26 -6.16 -1.20 21.56
CA THR A 26 -6.22 -0.50 22.86
C THR A 26 -4.87 -0.48 23.57
N TYR A 27 -3.85 -1.11 22.99
CA TYR A 27 -2.51 -1.17 23.55
C TYR A 27 -1.80 0.18 23.40
N THR A 28 -1.22 0.68 24.49
CA THR A 28 -0.39 1.91 24.46
C THR A 28 0.83 1.72 23.59
N ASP A 29 1.47 0.56 23.67
CA ASP A 29 2.46 0.09 22.70
C ASP A 29 1.76 -0.81 21.67
N TYR A 30 1.40 -0.23 20.53
CA TYR A 30 0.68 -0.93 19.47
C TYR A 30 1.41 -2.16 18.90
N LYS A 31 2.73 -2.30 19.12
CA LYS A 31 3.49 -3.49 18.69
C LYS A 31 3.23 -4.70 19.57
N SER A 32 2.72 -4.47 20.77
CA SER A 32 2.32 -5.52 21.71
C SER A 32 0.93 -6.09 21.39
N ASP A 33 0.20 -5.50 20.43
CA ASP A 33 -1.06 -6.04 19.95
C ASP A 33 -0.83 -7.38 19.23
N PRO A 34 -1.54 -8.48 19.59
CA PRO A 34 -1.38 -9.78 18.93
C PRO A 34 -1.64 -9.77 17.42
N ALA A 35 -2.46 -8.83 16.93
CA ALA A 35 -2.74 -8.68 15.50
C ALA A 35 -1.81 -7.65 14.81
N TYR A 36 -0.79 -7.16 15.50
CA TYR A 36 0.27 -6.37 14.88
C TYR A 36 1.02 -7.17 13.82
N TRP A 37 1.17 -6.58 12.64
CA TRP A 37 1.82 -7.19 11.50
C TRP A 37 3.08 -6.43 11.11
N SER A 38 4.26 -7.05 11.18
CA SER A 38 5.51 -6.46 10.69
C SER A 38 5.88 -7.03 9.32
N HIS A 39 5.94 -6.20 8.27
CA HIS A 39 6.39 -6.66 6.95
C HIS A 39 7.82 -7.22 7.01
N LEU A 40 8.69 -6.62 7.82
CA LEU A 40 10.08 -7.04 7.98
C LEU A 40 10.22 -8.38 8.72
N LYS A 41 9.32 -8.70 9.65
CA LYS A 41 9.28 -10.01 10.30
C LYS A 41 8.77 -11.07 9.34
N GLU A 42 7.70 -10.75 8.63
CA GLU A 42 6.99 -11.72 7.79
C GLU A 42 7.72 -12.05 6.50
N VAL A 43 8.51 -11.11 5.96
CA VAL A 43 9.38 -11.40 4.82
C VAL A 43 10.48 -12.41 5.17
N GLN A 44 10.87 -12.57 6.45
CA GLN A 44 11.83 -13.62 6.86
C GLN A 44 11.26 -15.04 6.70
N ASN A 45 9.93 -15.17 6.67
CA ASN A 45 9.24 -16.44 6.43
C ASN A 45 9.09 -16.76 4.94
N CYS A 46 9.50 -15.83 4.05
CA CYS A 46 9.43 -16.01 2.60
C CYS A 46 10.74 -16.61 2.09
N ASN A 47 10.65 -17.69 1.32
CA ASN A 47 11.84 -18.37 0.77
C ASN A 47 11.98 -18.19 -0.75
N GLN A 48 10.99 -17.60 -1.40
CA GLN A 48 10.99 -17.36 -2.84
C GLN A 48 10.94 -15.86 -3.09
N PHE A 49 12.02 -15.35 -3.67
CA PHE A 49 12.15 -13.99 -4.14
C PHE A 49 12.40 -14.02 -5.63
N VAL A 50 11.69 -13.17 -6.35
CA VAL A 50 11.84 -13.03 -7.80
C VAL A 50 12.35 -11.63 -8.06
N GLU A 51 13.48 -11.53 -8.76
CA GLU A 51 13.97 -10.25 -9.25
C GLU A 51 13.20 -9.86 -10.50
N MET A 52 12.77 -8.60 -10.51
CA MET A 52 12.06 -8.01 -11.63
C MET A 52 13.04 -7.20 -12.46
N VAL A 53 13.35 -7.71 -13.65
CA VAL A 53 14.20 -7.07 -14.64
C VAL A 53 13.36 -6.63 -15.84
N GLY A 54 13.82 -5.61 -16.56
CA GLY A 54 13.13 -5.10 -17.74
C GLY A 54 14.01 -4.16 -18.55
N GLN A 55 13.58 -3.89 -19.77
CA GLN A 55 14.17 -2.93 -20.71
C GLN A 55 13.35 -1.64 -20.75
N VAL A 56 13.90 -0.61 -21.40
CA VAL A 56 13.17 0.64 -21.64
C VAL A 56 11.90 0.33 -22.44
N GLY A 57 10.75 0.75 -21.90
CA GLY A 57 9.43 0.49 -22.48
C GLY A 57 8.66 -0.65 -21.80
N ASP A 58 9.32 -1.46 -20.98
CA ASP A 58 8.63 -2.51 -20.22
C ASP A 58 7.75 -1.89 -19.12
N VAL A 59 6.55 -2.45 -18.99
CA VAL A 59 5.57 -2.06 -17.96
C VAL A 59 5.35 -3.24 -17.04
N VAL A 60 5.45 -2.99 -15.74
CA VAL A 60 5.18 -3.99 -14.71
C VAL A 60 3.90 -3.63 -13.97
N LEU A 61 2.97 -4.58 -13.93
CA LEU A 61 1.78 -4.51 -13.10
C LEU A 61 1.98 -5.37 -11.85
N LEU A 62 1.89 -4.74 -10.68
CA LEU A 62 2.00 -5.40 -9.39
C LEU A 62 0.63 -5.48 -8.73
N HIS A 63 0.32 -6.64 -8.14
CA HIS A 63 -0.86 -6.76 -7.30
C HIS A 63 -0.69 -5.85 -6.06
N PRO A 64 -1.70 -5.05 -5.66
CA PRO A 64 -1.57 -4.09 -4.55
C PRO A 64 -1.18 -4.71 -3.20
N LEU A 65 -1.49 -5.99 -3.01
CA LEU A 65 -1.22 -6.76 -1.79
C LEU A 65 0.09 -7.58 -1.84
N MET A 66 0.90 -7.40 -2.87
CA MET A 66 2.21 -8.07 -3.01
C MET A 66 3.26 -7.34 -2.19
N LEU A 67 3.97 -8.07 -1.32
CA LEU A 67 5.18 -7.55 -0.70
C LEU A 67 6.27 -7.41 -1.76
N HIS A 68 6.85 -6.23 -1.86
CA HIS A 68 7.92 -5.92 -2.80
C HIS A 68 8.84 -4.84 -2.21
N SER A 69 10.05 -4.74 -2.75
CA SER A 69 11.03 -3.71 -2.37
C SER A 69 11.90 -3.38 -3.57
N ALA A 70 12.49 -2.18 -3.56
CA ALA A 70 13.50 -1.82 -4.54
C ALA A 70 14.78 -2.64 -4.33
N ALA A 71 15.31 -3.21 -5.41
CA ALA A 71 16.60 -3.88 -5.38
C ALA A 71 17.73 -2.89 -5.08
N LYS A 72 18.76 -3.32 -4.34
CA LYS A 72 19.97 -2.51 -4.09
C LYS A 72 20.69 -2.23 -5.42
N ASN A 73 21.16 -1.00 -5.60
CA ASN A 73 21.93 -0.61 -6.78
C ASN A 73 23.43 -0.72 -6.51
N TYR A 74 23.99 -1.92 -6.66
CA TYR A 74 25.41 -2.16 -6.40
C TYR A 74 26.34 -1.55 -7.45
N LEU A 75 25.91 -1.50 -8.71
CA LEU A 75 26.66 -0.93 -9.82
C LEU A 75 26.68 0.61 -9.81
N ARG A 76 25.73 1.22 -9.07
CA ARG A 76 25.55 2.68 -8.97
C ARG A 76 25.22 3.37 -10.30
N GLU A 77 24.89 2.60 -11.32
CA GLU A 77 24.35 3.11 -12.58
C GLU A 77 22.92 3.60 -12.36
N PRO A 78 22.54 4.81 -12.83
CA PRO A 78 21.19 5.31 -12.67
C PRO A 78 20.14 4.36 -13.26
N ARG A 79 19.12 4.01 -12.48
CA ARG A 79 17.94 3.26 -12.92
C ARG A 79 16.72 4.14 -12.72
N VAL A 80 16.07 4.50 -13.81
CA VAL A 80 14.91 5.40 -13.79
C VAL A 80 13.66 4.59 -14.08
N ILE A 81 12.68 4.71 -13.21
CA ILE A 81 11.33 4.16 -13.40
C ILE A 81 10.31 5.24 -13.04
N THR A 82 9.17 5.21 -13.70
CA THR A 82 7.99 5.97 -13.27
C THR A 82 7.02 5.00 -12.62
N ASN A 83 6.62 5.28 -11.38
CA ASN A 83 5.62 4.49 -10.66
C ASN A 83 4.34 5.31 -10.49
N PRO A 84 3.52 5.45 -11.54
CA PRO A 84 2.25 6.15 -11.43
C PRO A 84 1.31 5.34 -10.52
N PRO A 85 0.74 5.94 -9.46
CA PRO A 85 -0.23 5.23 -8.64
C PRO A 85 -1.51 5.00 -9.44
N VAL A 86 -2.01 3.77 -9.46
CA VAL A 86 -3.33 3.44 -10.01
C VAL A 86 -4.32 3.42 -8.85
N SER A 87 -5.35 4.27 -8.93
CA SER A 87 -6.46 4.27 -7.97
C SER A 87 -7.62 3.43 -8.47
N LEU A 88 -8.31 2.78 -7.55
CA LEU A 88 -9.54 2.06 -7.85
C LEU A 88 -10.67 3.06 -8.12
N LYS A 89 -11.50 2.78 -9.13
CA LYS A 89 -12.74 3.54 -9.38
C LYS A 89 -13.79 3.25 -8.30
N GLU A 90 -13.87 1.99 -7.87
CA GLU A 90 -14.80 1.49 -6.85
C GLU A 90 -14.07 0.48 -5.95
N PRO A 91 -14.52 0.26 -4.70
CA PRO A 91 -13.98 -0.81 -3.86
C PRO A 91 -14.08 -2.18 -4.53
N PHE A 92 -13.15 -3.09 -4.20
CA PHE A 92 -13.24 -4.48 -4.66
C PHE A 92 -14.56 -5.13 -4.23
N ASN A 93 -15.15 -5.91 -5.11
CA ASN A 93 -16.27 -6.80 -4.84
C ASN A 93 -15.81 -8.23 -5.06
N PHE A 94 -15.67 -8.99 -3.97
CA PHE A 94 -15.24 -10.40 -3.98
C PHE A 94 -16.42 -11.38 -3.95
N ALA A 95 -17.64 -10.87 -4.14
CA ALA A 95 -18.90 -11.60 -4.10
C ALA A 95 -19.83 -11.20 -5.26
N ARG A 96 -19.28 -11.06 -6.47
CA ARG A 96 -20.06 -10.79 -7.67
C ARG A 96 -20.97 -11.98 -7.99
N GLU A 97 -22.16 -11.69 -8.48
CA GLU A 97 -23.12 -12.73 -8.91
C GLU A 97 -22.60 -13.48 -10.15
N ASN A 98 -22.05 -12.74 -11.11
CA ASN A 98 -21.41 -13.28 -12.30
C ASN A 98 -19.89 -13.35 -12.13
N ALA A 99 -19.32 -14.56 -12.19
CA ALA A 99 -17.88 -14.78 -12.02
C ALA A 99 -17.02 -14.14 -13.13
N GLU A 100 -17.57 -13.93 -14.32
CA GLU A 100 -16.86 -13.29 -15.44
C GLU A 100 -16.66 -11.78 -15.23
N GLU A 101 -17.37 -11.19 -14.27
CA GLU A 101 -17.23 -9.75 -13.94
C GLU A 101 -16.11 -9.46 -12.96
N TYR A 102 -15.47 -10.49 -12.38
CA TYR A 102 -14.32 -10.26 -11.52
C TYR A 102 -13.15 -9.68 -12.32
N SER A 103 -12.60 -8.58 -11.84
CA SER A 103 -11.32 -8.07 -12.30
C SER A 103 -10.20 -9.07 -12.04
N LEU A 104 -9.11 -8.98 -12.81
CA LEU A 104 -7.93 -9.83 -12.60
C LEU A 104 -7.36 -9.71 -11.17
N VAL A 105 -7.46 -8.51 -10.57
CA VAL A 105 -7.01 -8.24 -9.21
C VAL A 105 -7.91 -8.94 -8.18
N GLU A 106 -9.23 -8.91 -8.37
CA GLU A 106 -10.18 -9.64 -7.53
C GLU A 106 -9.96 -11.15 -7.62
N ARG A 107 -9.86 -11.69 -8.85
CA ARG A 107 -9.57 -13.12 -9.08
C ARG A 107 -8.26 -13.55 -8.42
N LYS A 108 -7.20 -12.74 -8.54
CA LYS A 108 -5.92 -13.08 -7.91
C LYS A 108 -6.00 -13.05 -6.39
N THR A 109 -6.77 -12.12 -5.82
CA THR A 109 -7.01 -12.04 -4.38
C THR A 109 -7.78 -13.26 -3.86
N LEU A 110 -8.88 -13.63 -4.51
CA LEU A 110 -9.68 -14.84 -4.21
C LEU A 110 -8.82 -16.10 -4.28
N ASN A 111 -8.05 -16.26 -5.35
CA ASN A 111 -7.09 -17.36 -5.49
C ASN A 111 -6.05 -17.40 -4.36
N ALA A 112 -5.53 -16.24 -3.92
CA ALA A 112 -4.59 -16.18 -2.80
C ALA A 112 -5.23 -16.49 -1.43
N LEU A 113 -6.54 -16.29 -1.31
CA LEU A 113 -7.34 -16.70 -0.15
C LEU A 113 -7.71 -18.18 -0.20
N GLY A 114 -7.76 -18.79 -1.38
CA GLY A 114 -8.17 -20.18 -1.59
C GLY A 114 -9.68 -20.38 -1.59
N VAL A 115 -10.43 -19.36 -2.00
CA VAL A 115 -11.89 -19.38 -2.10
C VAL A 115 -12.34 -18.82 -3.44
N ASP A 116 -13.50 -19.25 -3.92
CA ASP A 116 -14.09 -18.75 -5.18
C ASP A 116 -14.95 -17.50 -4.96
N ARG A 117 -15.39 -17.26 -3.73
CA ARG A 117 -16.25 -16.14 -3.33
C ARG A 117 -15.96 -15.74 -1.89
N LEU A 118 -15.98 -14.44 -1.61
CA LEU A 118 -15.84 -13.89 -0.27
C LEU A 118 -16.86 -12.75 -0.06
N GLU A 119 -17.84 -12.99 0.81
CA GLU A 119 -18.75 -11.95 1.32
C GLU A 119 -17.99 -11.04 2.29
N TYR A 120 -17.34 -10.01 1.77
CA TYR A 120 -16.54 -9.09 2.57
C TYR A 120 -17.26 -7.75 2.78
N ARG A 121 -17.39 -7.33 4.04
CA ARG A 121 -17.93 -6.02 4.41
C ARG A 121 -17.05 -5.39 5.48
N ILE A 122 -16.67 -4.13 5.27
CA ILE A 122 -15.97 -3.34 6.30
C ILE A 122 -16.90 -3.10 7.50
N THR A 123 -16.37 -3.13 8.72
CA THR A 123 -17.14 -2.94 9.96
C THR A 123 -16.95 -1.56 10.58
N THR A 124 -16.09 -0.73 9.99
CA THR A 124 -15.75 0.63 10.46
C THR A 124 -15.77 1.64 9.32
N GLU A 125 -15.69 2.92 9.65
CA GLU A 125 -15.61 3.99 8.65
C GLU A 125 -14.24 4.07 7.95
N ARG A 126 -14.23 4.51 6.69
CA ARG A 126 -12.99 4.79 5.96
C ARG A 126 -12.40 6.11 6.46
N ARG A 127 -11.24 6.03 7.11
CA ARG A 127 -10.49 7.21 7.59
C ARG A 127 -9.45 7.66 6.58
N ARG A 128 -9.36 8.97 6.37
CA ARG A 128 -8.29 9.58 5.57
C ARG A 128 -7.03 9.70 6.42
N ILE A 129 -5.93 9.10 5.95
CA ILE A 129 -4.62 9.23 6.59
C ILE A 129 -3.84 10.31 5.85
N VAL A 130 -3.44 11.36 6.56
CA VAL A 130 -2.56 12.41 6.04
C VAL A 130 -1.13 12.08 6.45
N PRO A 131 -0.24 11.74 5.50
CA PRO A 131 1.15 11.46 5.84
C PRO A 131 1.85 12.72 6.37
N LYS A 132 2.76 12.55 7.34
CA LYS A 132 3.54 13.67 7.92
C LYS A 132 4.23 14.54 6.86
N ARG A 133 4.65 13.94 5.74
CA ARG A 133 5.29 14.66 4.63
C ARG A 133 4.44 15.81 4.09
N VAL A 134 3.10 15.70 4.13
CA VAL A 134 2.21 16.72 3.56
C VAL A 134 2.31 18.02 4.36
N GLY A 135 2.37 17.93 5.70
CA GLY A 135 2.59 19.10 6.55
C GLY A 135 3.97 19.73 6.32
N VAL A 136 5.02 18.91 6.20
CA VAL A 136 6.38 19.39 5.89
C VAL A 136 6.44 20.09 4.54
N GLN A 137 5.83 19.50 3.50
CA GLN A 137 5.75 20.08 2.16
C GLN A 137 4.95 21.39 2.15
N GLY A 138 3.87 21.46 2.92
CA GLY A 138 3.09 22.69 3.10
C GLY A 138 3.93 23.82 3.71
N LYS A 139 4.72 23.51 4.73
CA LYS A 139 5.64 24.50 5.32
C LYS A 139 6.69 24.98 4.33
N ILE A 140 7.35 24.05 3.63
CA ILE A 140 8.36 24.39 2.61
C ILE A 140 7.76 25.29 1.52
N LEU A 141 6.54 24.99 1.08
CA LEU A 141 5.84 25.81 0.09
C LEU A 141 5.58 27.22 0.60
N GLU A 142 5.17 27.36 1.87
CA GLU A 142 4.85 28.65 2.46
C GLU A 142 6.11 29.51 2.68
N ASP A 143 7.20 28.89 3.16
CA ASP A 143 8.52 29.51 3.29
C ASP A 143 9.03 29.98 1.91
N GLU A 144 8.83 29.16 0.87
CA GLU A 144 9.24 29.51 -0.50
C GLU A 144 8.38 30.65 -1.09
N LYS A 145 7.07 30.65 -0.85
CA LYS A 145 6.21 31.79 -1.23
C LYS A 145 6.65 33.09 -0.53
N GLU A 146 7.04 33.01 0.74
CA GLU A 146 7.56 34.17 1.46
C GLU A 146 8.88 34.67 0.85
N ARG A 147 9.81 33.76 0.56
CA ARG A 147 11.06 34.09 -0.14
C ARG A 147 10.78 34.80 -1.47
N LEU A 148 9.86 34.28 -2.27
CA LEU A 148 9.50 34.86 -3.57
C LEU A 148 8.85 36.25 -3.44
N ARG A 149 7.92 36.43 -2.48
CA ARG A 149 7.34 37.75 -2.16
C ARG A 149 8.41 38.77 -1.77
N ASN A 150 9.40 38.37 -0.95
CA ASN A 150 10.50 39.24 -0.55
C ASN A 150 11.42 39.64 -1.72
N HIS A 151 11.39 38.91 -2.84
CA HIS A 151 12.10 39.25 -4.07
C HIS A 151 11.20 39.97 -5.11
N GLY A 152 10.00 40.39 -4.72
CA GLY A 152 9.08 41.13 -5.58
C GLY A 152 8.42 40.29 -6.68
N LEU A 153 8.41 38.96 -6.53
CA LEU A 153 7.74 38.04 -7.45
C LEU A 153 6.31 37.78 -6.97
N GLU A 154 5.33 37.81 -7.87
CA GLU A 154 3.96 37.38 -7.57
C GLU A 154 3.91 35.86 -7.39
N VAL A 155 3.19 35.40 -6.35
CA VAL A 155 3.11 33.98 -5.93
C VAL A 155 1.71 33.61 -5.50
#